data_AF-A0A9P7E5U6-F1
#
_entry.id   AF-A0A9P7E5U6-F1
#
_cell.length_a   1.000
_cell.length_b   1.000
_cell.length_c   1.000
_cell.angle_alpha   90.00
_cell.angle_beta   90.00
_cell.angle_gamma   90.00
#
_symmetry.space_group_name_H-M   'P 1'
#
loop_
_entity.id
_entity.type
_entity.pdbx_description
1 polymer ?
#
loop_
_entity_poly.entity_id
_entity_poly.type
_entity_poly.pdbx_seq_one_letter_code
_entity_poly.pdbx_strand_id
1 'polypeptide(L)'
;MQFLKFWLSMLALAVCALAAEPPKELQIATGTLFSDGSKFDSSIDRGQPLPVKLGMGQVIKGWDEGLQGMCLNEKRTLTIPSDMAYGSRGFGNVIPAHSALVFDVELVSLQKASRSEL
;
A
#
# COMPACT_ATOMS: atom_id res chain seq x y z
N MET A 1 25.84 37.69 -15.01
CA MET A 1 24.97 36.56 -15.40
C MET A 1 25.13 35.39 -14.43
N GLN A 2 24.57 35.49 -13.22
CA GLN A 2 24.63 34.41 -12.21
C GLN A 2 23.29 34.22 -11.46
N PHE A 3 22.21 34.79 -11.99
CA PHE A 3 20.88 34.70 -11.38
C PHE A 3 20.04 33.53 -11.92
N LEU A 4 20.42 32.90 -13.04
CA LEU A 4 19.67 31.77 -13.62
C LEU A 4 20.04 30.40 -13.05
N LYS A 5 21.16 30.26 -12.32
CA LYS A 5 21.61 28.97 -11.79
C LYS A 5 20.89 28.55 -10.50
N PHE A 6 20.27 29.50 -9.79
CA PHE A 6 19.55 29.20 -8.54
C PHE A 6 18.14 28.65 -8.78
N TRP A 7 17.50 28.98 -9.90
CA TRP A 7 16.13 28.52 -10.19
C TRP A 7 16.10 27.11 -10.79
N LEU A 8 17.17 26.68 -11.46
CA LEU A 8 17.24 25.33 -12.06
C LEU A 8 17.58 24.22 -11.05
N SER A 9 18.00 24.57 -9.82
CA SER A 9 18.29 23.57 -8.77
C SER A 9 17.05 23.11 -7.99
N MET A 10 15.88 23.71 -8.23
CA MET A 10 14.59 23.21 -7.70
C MET A 10 13.98 22.10 -8.56
N LEU A 11 14.63 21.72 -9.67
CA LEU A 11 14.09 20.75 -10.64
C LEU A 11 14.57 19.31 -10.43
N ALA A 12 15.32 19.03 -9.35
CA ALA A 12 15.95 17.72 -9.13
C ALA A 12 15.35 16.88 -7.99
N LEU A 13 14.29 17.32 -7.30
CA LEU A 13 13.66 16.53 -6.24
C LEU A 13 12.14 16.60 -6.34
N ALA A 14 11.58 15.99 -7.39
CA ALA A 14 10.31 15.28 -7.25
C ALA A 14 10.55 13.99 -6.41
N VAL A 15 11.20 14.13 -5.26
CA VAL A 15 11.14 13.11 -4.21
C VAL A 15 9.74 13.24 -3.69
N CYS A 16 8.84 12.44 -4.27
CA CYS A 16 7.58 12.01 -3.66
C CYS A 16 7.16 12.90 -2.48
N ALA A 17 6.69 14.11 -2.77
CA ALA A 17 6.72 15.23 -1.82
C ALA A 17 5.61 15.15 -0.75
N LEU A 18 5.29 13.94 -0.28
CA LEU A 18 4.30 13.71 0.77
C LEU A 18 4.81 12.72 1.83
N ALA A 19 6.05 12.88 2.28
CA ALA A 19 6.53 12.27 3.52
C ALA A 19 5.97 12.99 4.77
N ALA A 20 4.64 13.10 4.85
CA ALA A 20 3.92 13.54 6.04
C ALA A 20 2.61 12.73 6.10
N GLU A 21 2.59 11.59 6.80
CA GLU A 21 1.57 10.57 6.53
C GLU A 21 0.67 10.23 7.74
N PRO A 22 -0.49 10.90 7.89
CA PRO A 22 -1.74 10.30 8.32
C PRO A 22 -2.47 9.64 7.10
N PRO A 23 -3.62 8.94 7.28
CA PRO A 23 -3.93 7.66 6.63
C PRO A 23 -3.93 7.64 5.09
N LYS A 24 -3.45 6.54 4.52
CA LYS A 24 -3.36 6.30 3.07
C LYS A 24 -4.48 5.39 2.56
N GLU A 25 -5.23 5.81 1.56
CA GLU A 25 -6.16 4.90 0.88
C GLU A 25 -5.44 4.17 -0.26
N LEU A 26 -5.42 2.83 -0.18
CA LEU A 26 -4.77 1.99 -1.18
C LEU A 26 -5.84 1.32 -2.05
N GLN A 27 -5.61 1.27 -3.35
CA GLN A 27 -6.33 0.32 -4.20
C GLN A 27 -5.52 -0.95 -4.27
N ILE A 28 -6.07 -2.05 -3.77
CA ILE A 28 -5.46 -3.37 -3.91
C ILE A 28 -6.05 -3.99 -5.16
N ALA A 29 -5.30 -3.93 -6.26
CA ALA A 29 -5.76 -4.43 -7.55
C ALA A 29 -6.17 -5.89 -7.45
N THR A 30 -5.35 -6.77 -6.86
CA THR A 30 -5.64 -8.20 -6.68
C THR A 30 -4.76 -8.82 -5.59
N GLY A 31 -5.33 -9.74 -4.79
CA GLY A 31 -4.62 -10.64 -3.90
C GLY A 31 -4.76 -12.10 -4.34
N THR A 32 -3.65 -12.83 -4.44
CA THR A 32 -3.59 -14.25 -4.86
C THR A 32 -2.74 -15.11 -3.91
N LEU A 33 -3.05 -16.40 -3.84
CA LEU A 33 -2.20 -17.36 -3.13
C LEU A 33 -0.90 -17.59 -3.91
N PHE A 34 0.24 -17.56 -3.23
CA PHE A 34 1.53 -17.81 -3.87
C PHE A 34 1.65 -19.23 -4.44
N SER A 35 0.97 -20.20 -3.84
CA SER A 35 1.08 -21.62 -4.20
C SER A 35 0.52 -21.97 -5.57
N ASP A 36 -0.60 -21.36 -5.95
CA ASP A 36 -1.36 -21.74 -7.14
C ASP A 36 -1.90 -20.53 -7.93
N GLY A 37 -1.64 -19.30 -7.47
CA GLY A 37 -2.14 -18.08 -8.10
C GLY A 37 -3.64 -17.87 -7.92
N SER A 38 -4.33 -18.67 -7.10
CA SER A 38 -5.76 -18.53 -6.89
C SER A 38 -6.08 -17.18 -6.26
N LYS A 39 -7.00 -16.44 -6.89
CA LYS A 39 -7.45 -15.13 -6.43
C LYS A 39 -8.38 -15.28 -5.23
N PHE A 40 -8.09 -14.55 -4.16
CA PHE A 40 -8.95 -14.50 -2.97
C PHE A 40 -9.51 -13.11 -2.69
N ASP A 41 -8.90 -12.04 -3.23
CA ASP A 41 -9.37 -10.66 -3.06
C ASP A 41 -9.10 -9.80 -4.31
N SER A 42 -9.97 -8.83 -4.60
CA SER A 42 -9.71 -7.80 -5.61
C SER A 42 -10.57 -6.56 -5.37
N SER A 43 -9.93 -5.39 -5.25
CA SER A 43 -10.65 -4.11 -5.19
C SER A 43 -11.22 -3.71 -6.55
N ILE A 44 -10.65 -4.23 -7.65
CA ILE A 44 -11.15 -4.02 -9.02
C ILE A 44 -12.50 -4.70 -9.18
N ASP A 45 -12.61 -5.97 -8.76
CA ASP A 45 -13.88 -6.71 -8.82
C ASP A 45 -14.99 -6.03 -7.98
N ARG A 46 -14.61 -5.39 -6.86
CA ARG A 46 -15.53 -4.62 -6.01
C ARG A 46 -15.84 -3.23 -6.53
N GLY A 47 -15.05 -2.69 -7.46
CA GLY A 47 -15.15 -1.31 -7.94
C GLY A 47 -14.91 -0.24 -6.87
N GLN A 48 -14.33 -0.60 -5.71
CA GLN A 48 -14.13 0.30 -4.58
C GLN A 48 -12.72 0.11 -3.97
N PRO A 49 -11.94 1.19 -3.80
CA PRO A 49 -10.66 1.18 -3.07
C PRO A 49 -10.79 0.60 -1.66
N LEU A 50 -9.69 0.05 -1.12
CA LEU A 50 -9.66 -0.39 0.27
C LEU A 50 -9.04 0.73 1.14
N PRO A 51 -9.81 1.38 2.02
CA PRO A 51 -9.22 2.30 2.97
C PRO A 51 -8.36 1.50 3.96
N VAL A 52 -7.06 1.80 4.01
CA VAL A 52 -6.15 1.20 4.97
C VAL A 52 -5.47 2.28 5.78
N LYS A 53 -4.94 1.90 6.94
CA LYS A 53 -4.13 2.80 7.73
C LYS A 53 -2.83 2.10 8.07
N LEU A 54 -1.77 2.50 7.37
CA LEU A 54 -0.45 1.90 7.50
C LEU A 54 0.26 2.38 8.76
N GLY A 55 1.08 1.50 9.34
CA GLY A 55 1.94 1.82 10.49
C GLY A 55 1.19 1.84 11.82
N MET A 56 -0.04 1.31 11.87
CA MET A 56 -0.87 1.29 13.08
C MET A 56 -1.23 -0.13 13.55
N GLY A 57 -0.74 -1.19 12.91
CA GLY A 57 -1.08 -2.56 13.26
C GLY A 57 -2.53 -2.94 12.94
N GLN A 58 -3.19 -2.20 12.05
CA GLN A 58 -4.59 -2.41 11.68
C GLN A 58 -4.78 -3.33 10.47
N VAL A 59 -3.70 -3.63 9.76
CA VAL A 59 -3.65 -4.53 8.61
C VAL A 59 -2.61 -5.62 8.85
N ILE A 60 -2.50 -6.59 7.94
CA ILE A 60 -1.45 -7.60 8.02
C ILE A 60 -0.06 -6.94 8.04
N LYS A 61 0.87 -7.51 8.81
CA LYS A 61 2.21 -6.93 9.03
C LYS A 61 2.95 -6.66 7.71
N GLY A 62 2.82 -7.54 6.72
CA GLY A 62 3.43 -7.36 5.41
C GLY A 62 2.95 -6.13 4.64
N TRP A 63 1.71 -5.68 4.85
CA TRP A 63 1.24 -4.40 4.28
C TRP A 63 1.77 -3.22 5.08
N ASP A 64 1.68 -3.30 6.40
CA ASP A 64 2.13 -2.23 7.30
C ASP A 64 3.59 -1.87 7.07
N GLU A 65 4.44 -2.85 6.74
CA GLU A 65 5.86 -2.63 6.41
C GLU A 65 6.08 -2.43 4.91
N GLY A 66 5.47 -3.25 4.06
CA GLY A 66 5.74 -3.30 2.62
C GLY A 66 5.16 -2.15 1.80
N LEU A 67 4.16 -1.43 2.32
CA LEU A 67 3.49 -0.32 1.63
C LEU A 67 3.94 1.06 2.13
N GLN A 68 4.86 1.11 3.10
CA GLN A 68 5.44 2.37 3.56
C GLN A 68 6.21 3.06 2.42
N GLY A 69 6.16 4.40 2.45
CA GLY A 69 6.88 5.24 1.49
C GLY A 69 6.40 5.13 0.03
N MET A 70 5.27 4.46 -0.24
CA MET A 70 4.70 4.46 -1.58
C MET A 70 4.28 5.86 -2.02
N CYS A 71 4.52 6.15 -3.30
CA CYS A 71 4.12 7.39 -3.96
C CYS A 71 2.74 7.30 -4.59
N LEU A 72 2.06 8.44 -4.72
CA LEU A 72 0.80 8.50 -5.45
C LEU A 72 0.99 7.96 -6.88
N ASN A 73 0.08 7.08 -7.30
CA ASN A 73 0.07 6.29 -8.53
C ASN A 73 1.21 5.26 -8.65
N GLU A 74 1.96 4.99 -7.59
CA GLU A 74 2.93 3.91 -7.58
C GLU A 74 2.21 2.56 -7.55
N LYS A 75 2.71 1.63 -8.37
CA LYS A 75 2.30 0.23 -8.38
C LYS A 75 3.40 -0.62 -7.76
N ARG A 76 3.01 -1.55 -6.89
CA ARG A 76 3.94 -2.44 -6.20
C ARG A 76 3.33 -3.83 -6.06
N THR A 77 4.15 -4.85 -6.32
CA THR A 77 3.82 -6.23 -6.02
C THR A 77 4.50 -6.64 -4.72
N LEU A 78 3.73 -7.15 -3.76
CA LEU A 78 4.23 -7.66 -2.49
C LEU A 78 4.05 -9.18 -2.41
N THR A 79 5.13 -9.90 -2.18
CA THR A 79 5.08 -11.31 -1.77
C THR A 79 5.26 -11.38 -0.27
N ILE A 80 4.20 -11.76 0.45
CA ILE A 80 4.13 -11.73 1.91
C ILE A 80 4.16 -13.17 2.43
N PRO A 81 5.19 -13.55 3.22
CA PRO A 81 5.23 -14.87 3.84
C PRO A 81 4.12 -15.00 4.90
N SER A 82 3.73 -16.24 5.20
CA SER A 82 2.54 -16.51 6.02
C SER A 82 2.60 -15.87 7.42
N ASP A 83 3.77 -15.80 8.04
CA ASP A 83 4.01 -15.21 9.35
C ASP A 83 3.82 -13.69 9.39
N MET A 84 3.93 -13.03 8.24
CA MET A 84 3.59 -11.61 8.06
C MET A 84 2.17 -11.38 7.51
N ALA A 85 1.41 -12.46 7.29
CA ALA A 85 0.03 -12.47 6.82
C ALA A 85 -0.91 -13.11 7.87
N TYR A 86 -1.51 -14.27 7.58
CA TYR A 86 -2.50 -14.94 8.44
C TYR A 86 -1.97 -16.16 9.21
N GLY A 87 -0.67 -16.44 9.10
CA GLY A 87 0.06 -17.45 9.85
C GLY A 87 -0.54 -18.86 9.76
N SER A 88 -0.42 -19.61 10.86
CA SER A 88 -0.98 -20.96 10.98
C SER A 88 -2.51 -21.00 11.06
N ARG A 89 -3.16 -19.85 11.23
CA ARG A 89 -4.62 -19.77 11.34
C ARG A 89 -5.30 -19.70 9.97
N GLY A 90 -4.65 -19.09 8.98
CA GLY A 90 -5.32 -18.72 7.73
C GLY A 90 -6.44 -17.70 7.95
N PHE A 91 -7.31 -17.52 6.95
CA PHE A 91 -8.43 -16.60 7.01
C PHE A 91 -9.70 -17.21 6.40
N GLY A 92 -10.68 -17.48 7.29
CA GLY A 92 -11.96 -18.08 6.91
C GLY A 92 -11.77 -19.34 6.06
N ASN A 93 -12.55 -19.44 4.98
CA ASN A 93 -12.44 -20.51 3.99
C ASN A 93 -11.70 -20.07 2.72
N VAL A 94 -11.08 -18.89 2.72
CA VAL A 94 -10.50 -18.26 1.51
C VAL A 94 -8.98 -18.31 1.49
N ILE A 95 -8.32 -18.24 2.65
CA ILE A 95 -6.86 -18.31 2.76
C ILE A 95 -6.51 -19.48 3.69
N PRO A 96 -5.89 -20.56 3.16
CA PRO A 96 -5.43 -21.67 3.98
C PRO A 96 -4.37 -21.25 5.02
N ALA A 97 -4.17 -22.11 6.02
CA ALA A 97 -3.08 -21.97 6.98
C ALA A 97 -1.72 -22.01 6.27
N HIS A 98 -0.75 -21.25 6.77
CA HIS A 98 0.63 -21.19 6.27
C HIS A 98 0.78 -20.74 4.82
N SER A 99 -0.24 -20.09 4.24
CA SER A 99 -0.17 -19.56 2.89
C SER A 99 0.66 -18.27 2.82
N ALA A 100 1.62 -18.25 1.88
CA ALA A 100 2.20 -17.00 1.40
C ALA A 100 1.25 -16.34 0.38
N LEU A 101 1.21 -15.01 0.37
CA LEU A 101 0.27 -14.23 -0.43
C LEU A 101 1.03 -13.31 -1.39
N VAL A 102 0.44 -13.07 -2.55
CA VAL A 102 0.93 -12.08 -3.51
C VAL A 102 -0.13 -11.00 -3.68
N PHE A 103 0.27 -9.74 -3.58
CA PHE A 103 -0.62 -8.59 -3.75
C PHE A 103 -0.07 -7.64 -4.78
N ASP A 104 -0.90 -7.30 -5.77
CA ASP A 104 -0.66 -6.17 -6.65
C ASP A 104 -1.44 -4.96 -6.11
N VAL A 105 -0.71 -3.89 -5.77
CA VAL A 105 -1.24 -2.71 -5.09
C VAL A 105 -0.91 -1.46 -5.90
N GLU A 106 -1.86 -0.53 -5.97
CA GLU A 106 -1.69 0.82 -6.50
C GLU A 106 -2.12 1.84 -5.45
N LEU A 107 -1.24 2.79 -5.15
CA LEU A 107 -1.59 3.90 -4.25
C LEU A 107 -2.33 4.97 -5.06
N VAL A 108 -3.64 5.11 -4.86
CA VAL A 108 -4.47 6.01 -5.67
C VAL A 108 -4.86 7.31 -4.98
N SER A 109 -4.72 7.38 -3.65
CA SER A 109 -5.18 8.53 -2.88
C SER A 109 -4.43 8.66 -1.55
N LEU A 110 -4.08 9.90 -1.21
CA LEU A 110 -3.50 10.27 0.08
C LEU A 110 -4.48 11.20 0.78
N GLN A 111 -5.29 10.66 1.71
CA GLN A 111 -6.19 11.49 2.49
C GLN A 111 -5.43 12.11 3.67
N LYS A 112 -5.37 13.44 3.71
CA LYS A 112 -4.97 14.11 4.95
C LYS A 112 -6.05 13.83 5.99
N ALA A 113 -5.67 13.37 7.18
CA ALA A 113 -6.59 13.41 8.32
C ALA A 113 -7.09 14.85 8.43
N SER A 114 -8.40 15.04 8.30
CA SER A 114 -9.00 16.36 8.44
C SER A 114 -8.65 16.87 9.83
N ARG A 115 -7.91 17.98 9.89
CA ARG A 115 -7.78 18.76 11.10
C ARG A 115 -9.18 19.31 11.38
N SER A 116 -9.93 18.61 12.23
CA SER A 116 -11.08 19.17 12.91
C SER A 116 -10.56 20.34 13.75
N GLU A 117 -10.55 21.53 13.16
CA GLU A 117 -10.36 22.77 13.89
C GLU A 117 -11.51 22.87 14.90
N LEU A 118 -11.15 22.80 16.18
CA LEU A 118 -12.00 23.18 17.31
C LEU A 118 -11.86 24.70 17.52
#